data_AF-A0A5J4WYN9-F1
#
_entry.id   AF-A0A5J4WYN9-F1
#
_cell.length_a   1.000
_cell.length_b   1.000
_cell.length_c   1.000
_cell.angle_alpha   90.00
_cell.angle_beta   90.00
_cell.angle_gamma   90.00
#
_symmetry.space_group_name_H-M   'P 1'
#
loop_
_entity.id
_entity.type
_entity.pdbx_description
1 polymer ?
#
loop_
_entity_poly.entity_id
_entity_poly.type
_entity_poly.pdbx_seq_one_letter_code
_entity_poly.pdbx_strand_id
1 'polypeptide(L)'
;MMAFTKLLLVLAVLSFGKPTLLRKKAGATFAKDSIYYYGETVDKNGVLTFDVKDVTSAENWEPKFLSKKITDYKLLDSASSETLEKYYGIAADKAALEKLLTSVALTADEIACDNVAGEYEFGFYGLFGYSVYAVEKVDLAPSLTHLIKNGPTKVTYTNVGEGLNTTFADETVAQTCGGDAEYAFIFGVTRNGIVDKKCVPNTGIPAEAAKCTTDEKYKAYLKGYRLGQFEGDANTLKSLLVRFGPVHVGANVFIGWEQEADKKDVWILAAPEYTGEGLDRTPTYTYGWMPVPAEEYLGAETTYYGFEVFNGVSVIRAALGLLAAVLVLPALLL
;
A
#
# COMPACT_ATOMS: atom_id res chain seq x y z
N MET A 1 -38.19 -17.91 -34.43
CA MET A 1 -37.89 -17.59 -33.02
C MET A 1 -36.43 -18.01 -32.72
N MET A 2 -35.43 -17.36 -33.34
CA MET A 2 -33.98 -17.68 -33.18
C MET A 2 -33.09 -16.46 -33.53
N ALA A 3 -33.56 -15.23 -33.28
CA ALA A 3 -32.80 -14.01 -33.60
C ALA A 3 -32.36 -13.21 -32.35
N PHE A 4 -32.84 -13.56 -31.15
CA PHE A 4 -32.61 -12.77 -29.95
C PHE A 4 -31.40 -13.19 -29.10
N THR A 5 -30.82 -14.37 -29.33
CA THR A 5 -29.73 -14.89 -28.47
C THR A 5 -28.33 -14.44 -28.90
N LYS A 6 -28.15 -13.91 -30.12
CA LYS A 6 -26.84 -13.43 -30.60
C LYS A 6 -26.53 -11.98 -30.21
N LEU A 7 -27.53 -11.20 -29.80
CA LEU A 7 -27.34 -9.80 -29.43
C LEU A 7 -26.81 -9.63 -27.98
N LEU A 8 -27.08 -10.60 -27.10
CA LEU A 8 -26.61 -10.58 -25.70
C LEU A 8 -25.12 -10.90 -25.56
N LEU A 9 -24.53 -11.68 -26.47
CA LEU A 9 -23.08 -11.96 -26.44
C LEU A 9 -22.22 -10.78 -26.93
N VAL A 10 -22.78 -9.84 -27.68
CA VAL A 10 -22.03 -8.67 -28.20
C VAL A 10 -21.98 -7.54 -27.15
N LEU A 11 -22.98 -7.43 -26.27
CA LEU A 11 -22.96 -6.43 -25.18
C LEU A 11 -22.00 -6.80 -24.04
N ALA A 12 -21.72 -8.08 -23.82
CA ALA A 12 -20.72 -8.51 -22.83
C ALA A 12 -19.26 -8.29 -23.29
N VAL A 13 -19.01 -8.15 -24.60
CA VAL A 13 -17.67 -7.87 -25.16
C VAL A 13 -17.37 -6.36 -25.19
N LEU A 14 -18.37 -5.51 -25.03
CA LEU A 14 -18.21 -4.06 -24.95
C LEU A 14 -18.10 -3.53 -23.51
N SER A 15 -18.14 -4.38 -22.49
CA SER A 15 -17.56 -4.02 -21.19
C SER A 15 -16.04 -4.11 -21.34
N PHE A 16 -15.46 -3.16 -22.07
CA PHE A 16 -14.04 -2.88 -21.98
C PHE A 16 -13.74 -2.71 -20.49
N GLY A 17 -13.06 -3.70 -19.91
CA GLY A 17 -12.75 -3.70 -18.49
C GLY A 17 -12.10 -2.37 -18.16
N LYS A 18 -12.68 -1.64 -17.20
CA LYS A 18 -12.10 -0.38 -16.74
C LYS A 18 -10.62 -0.62 -16.45
N PRO A 19 -9.72 0.25 -16.88
CA PRO A 19 -8.32 0.09 -16.55
C PRO A 19 -8.16 0.22 -15.02
N THR A 20 -7.71 -0.87 -14.38
CA THR A 20 -7.40 -0.91 -12.94
C THR A 20 -6.03 -0.27 -12.71
N LEU A 21 -5.85 0.44 -11.58
CA LEU A 21 -4.56 1.08 -11.31
C LEU A 21 -3.50 0.04 -10.96
N LEU A 22 -3.88 -1.11 -10.41
CA LEU A 22 -2.96 -2.18 -10.03
C LEU A 22 -2.39 -2.96 -11.24
N ARG A 23 -2.91 -2.76 -12.45
CA ARG A 23 -2.33 -3.41 -13.65
C ARG A 23 -1.22 -2.57 -14.24
N LYS A 24 -0.01 -3.09 -14.08
CA LYS A 24 1.12 -2.78 -14.93
C LYS A 24 0.82 -3.14 -16.39
N LYS A 25 1.21 -2.31 -17.35
CA LYS A 25 1.12 -2.68 -18.77
C LYS A 25 1.97 -3.91 -19.05
N ALA A 26 1.46 -4.79 -19.90
CA ALA A 26 2.19 -5.97 -20.36
C ALA A 26 3.54 -5.55 -20.96
N GLY A 27 4.63 -6.08 -20.39
CA GLY A 27 6.00 -5.81 -20.82
C GLY A 27 6.68 -4.59 -20.19
N ALA A 28 5.99 -3.78 -19.38
CA ALA A 28 6.69 -2.80 -18.55
C ALA A 28 7.55 -3.55 -17.52
N THR A 29 8.76 -3.07 -17.25
CA THR A 29 9.69 -3.63 -16.26
C THR A 29 9.98 -2.58 -15.19
N PHE A 30 9.94 -2.99 -13.93
CA PHE A 30 10.34 -2.13 -12.83
C PHE A 30 11.82 -2.40 -12.54
N ALA A 31 12.58 -1.34 -12.31
CA ALA A 31 13.98 -1.45 -11.94
C ALA A 31 14.06 -2.01 -10.52
N LYS A 32 14.87 -3.07 -10.36
CA LYS A 32 14.98 -3.84 -9.11
C LYS A 32 15.40 -3.03 -7.87
N ASP A 33 15.96 -1.86 -8.07
CA ASP A 33 16.48 -0.98 -7.02
C ASP A 33 15.59 0.24 -6.78
N SER A 34 14.35 0.22 -7.28
CA SER A 34 13.46 1.37 -7.31
C SER A 34 12.06 1.04 -6.80
N ILE A 35 11.48 2.03 -6.13
CA ILE A 35 10.08 2.09 -5.75
C ILE A 35 9.32 2.90 -6.79
N TYR A 36 8.16 2.41 -7.20
CA TYR A 36 7.24 3.05 -8.14
C TYR A 36 5.96 3.45 -7.43
N TYR A 37 5.42 4.63 -7.72
CA TYR A 37 4.21 5.11 -7.05
C TYR A 37 3.45 6.08 -7.93
N TYR A 38 2.15 6.21 -7.71
CA TYR A 38 1.31 7.14 -8.45
C TYR A 38 1.76 8.59 -8.23
N GLY A 39 1.98 9.29 -9.34
CA GLY A 39 2.34 10.70 -9.35
C GLY A 39 1.15 11.62 -9.12
N GLU A 40 -0.05 11.12 -9.36
CA GLU A 40 -1.31 11.81 -9.16
C GLU A 40 -1.54 12.14 -7.68
N THR A 41 -2.35 13.17 -7.44
CA THR A 41 -2.70 13.63 -6.10
C THR A 41 -4.18 13.92 -6.03
N VAL A 42 -4.75 13.69 -4.84
CA VAL A 42 -6.14 14.08 -4.53
C VAL A 42 -6.15 15.53 -4.12
N ASP A 43 -6.99 16.33 -4.76
CA ASP A 43 -7.13 17.74 -4.43
C ASP A 43 -7.86 17.96 -3.08
N LYS A 44 -8.00 19.22 -2.68
CA LYS A 44 -8.69 19.57 -1.42
C LYS A 44 -10.17 19.17 -1.42
N ASN A 45 -10.79 19.02 -2.59
CA ASN A 45 -12.20 18.65 -2.76
C ASN A 45 -12.40 17.13 -2.83
N GLY A 46 -11.33 16.33 -2.72
CA GLY A 46 -11.42 14.87 -2.85
C GLY A 46 -11.41 14.38 -4.30
N VAL A 47 -10.99 15.21 -5.25
CA VAL A 47 -10.93 14.85 -6.67
C VAL A 47 -9.53 14.32 -7.00
N LEU A 48 -9.47 13.08 -7.49
CA LEU A 48 -8.28 12.49 -8.11
C LEU A 48 -8.36 12.76 -9.63
N THR A 49 -7.31 13.37 -10.19
CA THR A 49 -7.27 13.69 -11.62
C THR A 49 -6.18 12.92 -12.32
N PHE A 50 -6.57 12.15 -13.35
CA PHE A 50 -5.65 11.52 -14.27
C PHE A 50 -5.53 12.36 -15.55
N ASP A 51 -4.29 12.64 -15.92
CA ASP A 51 -3.99 13.22 -17.23
C ASP A 51 -3.84 12.09 -18.25
N VAL A 52 -4.77 12.01 -19.20
CA VAL A 52 -4.79 10.99 -20.26
C VAL A 52 -4.33 11.57 -21.60
N LYS A 53 -3.54 12.64 -21.55
CA LYS A 53 -2.89 13.19 -22.73
C LYS A 53 -2.09 12.10 -23.44
N ASP A 54 -2.19 12.08 -24.77
CA ASP A 54 -1.51 11.14 -25.68
C ASP A 54 -2.02 9.68 -25.61
N VAL A 55 -3.09 9.41 -24.84
CA VAL A 55 -3.77 8.11 -24.84
C VAL A 55 -4.62 7.96 -26.08
N THR A 56 -4.33 6.95 -26.90
CA THR A 56 -5.06 6.63 -28.13
C THR A 56 -6.07 5.50 -27.98
N SER A 57 -5.95 4.69 -26.93
CA SER A 57 -6.89 3.61 -26.58
C SER A 57 -6.81 3.28 -25.09
N ALA A 58 -7.87 2.67 -24.55
CA ALA A 58 -7.94 2.23 -23.15
C ALA A 58 -6.78 1.28 -22.78
N GLU A 59 -6.41 0.40 -23.71
CA GLU A 59 -5.35 -0.61 -23.55
C GLU A 59 -3.94 0.00 -23.46
N ASN A 60 -3.78 1.22 -23.99
CA ASN A 60 -2.51 1.93 -23.99
C ASN A 60 -2.36 2.87 -22.79
N TRP A 61 -3.41 3.05 -21.99
CA TRP A 61 -3.33 3.92 -20.83
C TRP A 61 -2.62 3.25 -19.66
N GLU A 62 -1.74 4.03 -19.04
CA GLU A 62 -1.16 3.74 -17.74
C GLU A 62 -1.24 4.99 -16.88
N PRO A 63 -1.48 4.84 -15.57
CA PRO A 63 -1.32 5.95 -14.64
C PRO A 63 0.15 6.39 -14.59
N LYS A 64 0.37 7.65 -14.23
CA LYS A 64 1.72 8.22 -14.19
C LYS A 64 2.48 7.66 -12.99
N PHE A 65 3.39 6.74 -13.23
CA PHE A 65 4.33 6.31 -12.20
C PHE A 65 5.50 7.28 -12.06
N LEU A 66 5.74 7.71 -10.83
CA LEU A 66 7.03 8.27 -10.40
C LEU A 66 7.86 7.13 -9.81
N SER A 67 9.19 7.30 -9.83
CA SER A 67 10.08 6.35 -9.19
C SER A 67 11.16 7.03 -8.35
N LYS A 68 11.65 6.29 -7.36
CA LYS A 68 12.77 6.66 -6.49
C LYS A 68 13.64 5.45 -6.22
N LYS A 69 14.95 5.66 -6.08
CA LYS A 69 15.85 4.57 -5.69
C LYS A 69 15.61 4.23 -4.22
N ILE A 70 15.59 2.95 -3.90
CA ILE A 70 15.46 2.46 -2.53
C ILE A 70 16.59 3.02 -1.66
N THR A 71 17.80 3.08 -2.21
CA THR A 71 19.01 3.58 -1.55
C THR A 71 19.05 5.10 -1.35
N ASP A 72 18.11 5.87 -1.93
CA ASP A 72 17.96 7.30 -1.64
C ASP A 72 17.39 7.55 -0.23
N TYR A 73 16.85 6.51 0.40
CA TYR A 73 16.25 6.57 1.72
C TYR A 73 17.23 6.09 2.79
N LYS A 74 17.19 6.74 3.95
CA LYS A 74 17.99 6.31 5.10
C LYS A 74 17.41 5.01 5.66
N LEU A 75 18.28 4.22 6.29
CA LEU A 75 17.84 3.09 7.11
C LEU A 75 16.92 3.61 8.23
N LEU A 76 15.89 2.84 8.58
CA LEU A 76 15.04 3.17 9.74
C LEU A 76 15.83 3.08 11.03
N ASP A 77 16.70 2.08 11.13
CA ASP A 77 17.66 1.91 12.20
C ASP A 77 19.08 1.91 11.62
N SER A 78 19.94 2.83 12.09
CA SER A 78 21.33 2.91 11.65
C SER A 78 22.16 1.66 11.95
N ALA A 79 21.73 0.81 12.88
CA ALA A 79 22.36 -0.48 13.18
C ALA A 79 21.90 -1.62 12.26
N SER A 80 20.84 -1.42 11.48
CA SER A 80 20.35 -2.41 10.52
C SER A 80 21.17 -2.44 9.24
N SER A 81 21.16 -3.58 8.53
CA SER A 81 21.74 -3.72 7.20
C SER A 81 21.16 -4.94 6.50
N GLU A 82 21.12 -4.89 5.17
CA GLU A 82 20.79 -6.01 4.30
C GLU A 82 21.77 -7.19 4.45
N THR A 83 22.94 -6.97 5.05
CA THR A 83 23.99 -7.98 5.26
C THR A 83 23.88 -8.73 6.58
N LEU A 84 22.92 -8.37 7.46
CA LEU A 84 22.71 -9.08 8.71
C LEU A 84 22.19 -10.50 8.45
N GLU A 85 22.70 -11.46 9.22
CA GLU A 85 22.21 -12.84 9.20
C GLU A 85 20.75 -12.92 9.69
N LYS A 86 20.35 -12.02 10.58
CA LYS A 86 18.99 -11.93 11.12
C LYS A 86 18.54 -10.49 11.22
N TYR A 87 17.29 -10.25 10.88
CA TYR A 87 16.63 -8.95 11.05
C TYR A 87 15.17 -9.17 11.39
N TYR A 88 14.74 -8.58 12.49
CA TYR A 88 13.37 -8.65 12.99
C TYR A 88 12.83 -7.22 13.17
N GLY A 89 12.30 -6.64 12.09
CA GLY A 89 11.94 -5.23 12.06
C GLY A 89 10.73 -4.84 12.92
N ILE A 90 9.84 -5.81 13.17
CA ILE A 90 8.55 -5.61 13.85
C ILE A 90 8.49 -6.31 15.21
N ALA A 91 8.76 -7.60 15.26
CA ALA A 91 8.64 -8.42 16.46
C ALA A 91 9.84 -9.35 16.58
N ALA A 92 10.39 -9.50 17.78
CA ALA A 92 11.57 -10.33 18.02
C ALA A 92 11.28 -11.84 17.94
N ASP A 93 10.02 -12.23 18.19
CA ASP A 93 9.55 -13.61 18.16
C ASP A 93 8.02 -13.66 17.96
N LYS A 94 7.49 -14.89 17.86
CA LYS A 94 6.06 -15.18 17.71
C LYS A 94 5.21 -14.55 18.81
N ALA A 95 5.62 -14.66 20.07
CA ALA A 95 4.84 -14.17 21.20
C ALA A 95 4.80 -12.63 21.26
N ALA A 96 5.84 -11.96 20.75
CA ALA A 96 5.86 -10.52 20.57
C ALA A 96 4.93 -10.08 19.45
N LEU A 97 4.90 -10.79 18.32
CA LEU A 97 4.01 -10.48 17.19
C LEU A 97 2.54 -10.59 17.60
N GLU A 98 2.16 -11.68 18.25
CA GLU A 98 0.77 -11.96 18.67
C GLU A 98 0.20 -10.92 19.66
N LYS A 99 1.06 -10.15 20.34
CA LYS A 99 0.65 -9.09 21.27
C LYS A 99 0.40 -7.75 20.62
N LEU A 100 0.89 -7.52 19.40
CA LEU A 100 0.68 -6.25 18.70
C LEU A 100 -0.80 -6.08 18.36
N LEU A 101 -1.32 -4.87 18.51
CA LEU A 101 -2.72 -4.57 18.27
C LEU A 101 -3.14 -4.86 16.82
N THR A 102 -2.21 -4.73 15.87
CA THR A 102 -2.45 -5.11 14.47
C THR A 102 -2.68 -6.61 14.27
N SER A 103 -2.11 -7.47 15.13
CA SER A 103 -2.23 -8.93 15.06
C SER A 103 -3.49 -9.49 15.71
N VAL A 104 -4.19 -8.67 16.51
CA VAL A 104 -5.38 -9.07 17.25
C VAL A 104 -6.57 -9.24 16.31
N ALA A 105 -7.38 -10.28 16.59
CA ALA A 105 -8.59 -10.60 15.86
C ALA A 105 -9.51 -9.40 15.61
N LEU A 106 -10.01 -9.26 14.39
CA LEU A 106 -11.13 -8.37 14.11
C LEU A 106 -12.38 -8.81 14.87
N THR A 107 -13.18 -7.85 15.32
CA THR A 107 -14.49 -8.12 15.92
C THR A 107 -15.54 -8.42 14.84
N ALA A 108 -16.66 -9.04 15.21
CA ALA A 108 -17.75 -9.34 14.28
C ALA A 108 -18.28 -8.09 13.53
N ASP A 109 -18.38 -6.96 14.22
CA ASP A 109 -18.84 -5.70 13.62
C ASP A 109 -17.81 -5.10 12.64
N GLU A 110 -16.51 -5.34 12.86
CA GLU A 110 -15.46 -4.95 11.92
C GLU A 110 -15.47 -5.85 10.67
N ILE A 111 -15.67 -7.16 10.87
CA ILE A 111 -15.78 -8.14 9.78
C ILE A 111 -17.00 -7.84 8.89
N ALA A 112 -18.08 -7.33 9.47
CA ALA A 112 -19.27 -6.91 8.71
C ALA A 112 -19.03 -5.73 7.75
N CYS A 113 -17.88 -5.06 7.85
CA CYS A 113 -17.42 -4.10 6.86
C CYS A 113 -16.51 -4.81 5.85
N ASP A 114 -17.07 -5.27 4.71
CA ASP A 114 -16.39 -6.11 3.72
C ASP A 114 -14.99 -5.61 3.30
N ASN A 115 -14.81 -4.30 3.12
CA ASN A 115 -13.53 -3.69 2.79
C ASN A 115 -12.50 -3.87 3.92
N VAL A 116 -12.92 -3.84 5.19
CA VAL A 116 -12.01 -4.09 6.31
C VAL A 116 -11.58 -5.55 6.32
N ALA A 117 -12.54 -6.48 6.18
CA ALA A 117 -12.26 -7.91 6.15
C ALA A 117 -11.38 -8.28 4.95
N GLY A 118 -11.72 -7.80 3.75
CA GLY A 118 -10.97 -8.05 2.52
C GLY A 118 -9.54 -7.54 2.60
N GLU A 119 -9.31 -6.30 3.02
CA GLU A 119 -7.95 -5.76 3.14
C GLU A 119 -7.13 -6.38 4.27
N TYR A 120 -7.80 -6.98 5.28
CA TYR A 120 -7.12 -7.81 6.26
C TYR A 120 -6.55 -9.07 5.59
N GLU A 121 -7.40 -9.78 4.85
CA GLU A 121 -7.04 -11.01 4.15
C GLU A 121 -6.02 -10.76 3.03
N PHE A 122 -6.09 -9.62 2.36
CA PHE A 122 -5.08 -9.21 1.40
C PHE A 122 -3.79 -8.72 2.06
N GLY A 123 -3.73 -8.51 3.38
CA GLY A 123 -2.51 -8.12 4.10
C GLY A 123 -2.25 -6.61 4.20
N PHE A 124 -3.10 -5.76 3.62
CA PHE A 124 -2.95 -4.31 3.72
C PHE A 124 -3.24 -3.78 5.12
N TYR A 125 -4.15 -4.41 5.87
CA TYR A 125 -4.34 -4.11 7.29
C TYR A 125 -3.04 -4.27 8.06
N GLY A 126 -2.38 -5.42 7.90
CA GLY A 126 -1.06 -5.70 8.48
C GLY A 126 -0.01 -4.70 8.03
N LEU A 127 0.08 -4.44 6.71
CA LEU A 127 1.04 -3.48 6.15
C LEU A 127 0.92 -2.12 6.84
N PHE A 128 -0.28 -1.53 6.90
CA PHE A 128 -0.47 -0.21 7.49
C PHE A 128 -0.16 -0.17 8.99
N GLY A 129 -0.65 -1.15 9.75
CA GLY A 129 -0.43 -1.20 11.20
C GLY A 129 1.05 -1.37 11.55
N TYR A 130 1.71 -2.34 10.93
CA TYR A 130 3.14 -2.59 11.16
C TYR A 130 4.03 -1.48 10.61
N SER A 131 3.64 -0.77 9.54
CA SER A 131 4.40 0.39 9.05
C SER A 131 4.41 1.53 10.07
N VAL A 132 3.27 1.79 10.74
CA VAL A 132 3.24 2.77 11.83
C VAL A 132 4.15 2.31 12.96
N TYR A 133 4.10 1.03 13.33
CA TYR A 133 4.98 0.49 14.36
C TYR A 133 6.46 0.62 13.98
N ALA A 134 6.84 0.28 12.76
CA ALA A 134 8.23 0.32 12.30
C ALA A 134 8.83 1.73 12.37
N VAL A 135 8.09 2.73 11.91
CA VAL A 135 8.55 4.12 11.75
C VAL A 135 8.39 4.93 13.03
N GLU A 136 7.23 4.82 13.70
CA GLU A 136 6.84 5.69 14.82
C GLU A 136 6.97 5.00 16.18
N LYS A 137 7.24 3.69 16.21
CA LYS A 137 7.25 2.85 17.42
C LYS A 137 5.94 2.93 18.20
N VAL A 138 4.83 3.12 17.49
CA VAL A 138 3.48 3.13 18.05
C VAL A 138 2.77 1.84 17.65
N ASP A 139 2.40 1.05 18.64
CA ASP A 139 1.52 -0.10 18.47
C ASP A 139 0.06 0.39 18.36
N LEU A 140 -0.56 0.14 17.22
CA LEU A 140 -1.95 0.46 16.96
C LEU A 140 -2.59 -0.59 16.07
N ALA A 141 -3.91 -0.60 16.03
CA ALA A 141 -4.69 -1.32 15.03
C ALA A 141 -5.23 -0.29 14.01
N PRO A 142 -4.94 -0.40 12.70
CA PRO A 142 -5.31 0.65 11.75
C PRO A 142 -6.82 0.75 11.51
N SER A 143 -7.30 1.98 11.35
CA SER A 143 -8.65 2.29 10.89
C SER A 143 -8.69 2.39 9.36
N LEU A 144 -9.15 1.32 8.71
CA LEU A 144 -9.33 1.30 7.25
C LEU A 144 -10.55 2.12 6.82
N THR A 145 -11.60 2.19 7.66
CA THR A 145 -12.77 3.02 7.39
C THR A 145 -12.43 4.51 7.38
N HIS A 146 -11.46 4.93 8.21
CA HIS A 146 -10.88 6.28 8.15
C HIS A 146 -10.16 6.53 6.82
N LEU A 147 -9.36 5.57 6.33
CA LEU A 147 -8.70 5.69 5.02
C LEU A 147 -9.72 5.81 3.88
N ILE A 148 -10.78 4.99 3.89
CA ILE A 148 -11.88 5.05 2.93
C ILE A 148 -12.56 6.43 2.95
N LYS A 149 -12.88 6.92 4.14
CA LYS A 149 -13.49 8.25 4.29
C LYS A 149 -12.59 9.39 3.80
N ASN A 150 -11.28 9.20 3.89
CA ASN A 150 -10.28 10.20 3.51
C ASN A 150 -9.73 10.04 2.10
N GLY A 151 -10.11 8.97 1.39
CA GLY A 151 -9.77 8.74 0.00
C GLY A 151 -10.40 9.75 -0.97
N PRO A 152 -10.18 9.57 -2.28
CA PRO A 152 -10.90 10.32 -3.30
C PRO A 152 -12.41 10.06 -3.19
N THR A 153 -13.20 11.09 -3.47
CA THR A 153 -14.66 10.99 -3.66
C THR A 153 -15.04 11.02 -5.14
N LYS A 154 -14.12 11.44 -6.00
CA LYS A 154 -14.32 11.54 -7.45
C LYS A 154 -13.01 11.24 -8.18
N VAL A 155 -13.11 10.52 -9.28
CA VAL A 155 -12.04 10.40 -10.27
C VAL A 155 -12.44 11.20 -11.51
N THR A 156 -11.50 11.97 -12.04
CA THR A 156 -11.68 12.79 -13.25
C THR A 156 -10.56 12.56 -14.22
N TYR A 157 -10.86 12.70 -15.51
CA TYR A 157 -9.88 12.56 -16.58
C TYR A 157 -9.76 13.86 -17.37
N THR A 158 -8.54 14.32 -17.60
CA THR A 158 -8.26 15.52 -18.41
C THR A 158 -7.58 15.15 -19.71
N ASN A 159 -7.73 15.99 -20.74
CA ASN A 159 -7.14 15.80 -22.07
C ASN A 159 -7.58 14.49 -22.76
N VAL A 160 -8.84 14.09 -22.55
CA VAL A 160 -9.43 12.90 -23.17
C VAL A 160 -9.50 13.07 -24.69
N GLY A 161 -8.88 12.13 -25.41
CA GLY A 161 -8.90 12.11 -26.88
C GLY A 161 -10.29 11.85 -27.47
N GLU A 162 -10.49 12.27 -28.72
CA GLU A 162 -11.74 12.03 -29.44
C GLU A 162 -12.05 10.51 -29.49
N GLY A 163 -13.31 10.15 -29.20
CA GLY A 163 -13.75 8.76 -29.15
C GLY A 163 -13.48 8.02 -27.83
N LEU A 164 -12.79 8.63 -26.85
CA LEU A 164 -12.47 7.99 -25.57
C LEU A 164 -13.30 8.48 -24.37
N ASN A 165 -14.22 9.41 -24.59
CA ASN A 165 -15.04 10.04 -23.53
C ASN A 165 -15.93 9.05 -22.75
N THR A 166 -16.32 7.94 -23.36
CA THR A 166 -17.09 6.88 -22.67
C THR A 166 -16.21 5.97 -21.82
N THR A 167 -14.93 5.87 -22.16
CA THR A 167 -13.94 5.05 -21.45
C THR A 167 -13.37 5.82 -20.25
N PHE A 168 -12.94 7.06 -20.48
CA PHE A 168 -12.39 7.96 -19.46
C PHE A 168 -13.44 8.96 -19.03
N ALA A 169 -14.53 8.44 -18.47
CA ALA A 169 -15.61 9.24 -17.92
C ALA A 169 -15.37 9.51 -16.44
N ASP A 170 -15.68 10.73 -16.00
CA ASP A 170 -15.70 11.06 -14.58
C ASP A 170 -16.57 10.08 -13.78
N GLU A 171 -16.08 9.66 -12.62
CA GLU A 171 -16.81 8.74 -11.75
C GLU A 171 -16.78 9.19 -10.30
N THR A 172 -17.86 8.85 -9.59
CA THR A 172 -17.93 9.04 -8.14
C THR A 172 -17.37 7.80 -7.46
N VAL A 173 -16.48 7.99 -6.50
CA VAL A 173 -15.93 6.90 -5.68
C VAL A 173 -16.81 6.77 -4.45
N ALA A 174 -17.45 5.61 -4.31
CA ALA A 174 -18.29 5.31 -3.16
C ALA A 174 -17.42 5.16 -1.89
N GLN A 175 -17.79 5.87 -0.83
CA GLN A 175 -17.14 5.74 0.48
C GLN A 175 -17.99 4.82 1.35
N THR A 176 -17.90 3.52 1.09
CA THR A 176 -18.77 2.50 1.68
C THR A 176 -17.97 1.34 2.26
N CYS A 177 -18.61 0.55 3.12
CA CYS A 177 -18.00 -0.65 3.69
C CYS A 177 -17.84 -1.80 2.70
N GLY A 178 -18.51 -1.75 1.55
CA GLY A 178 -18.30 -2.70 0.46
C GLY A 178 -18.08 -1.98 -0.88
N GLY A 179 -17.80 -2.75 -1.93
CA GLY A 179 -17.46 -2.23 -3.25
C GLY A 179 -15.95 -2.00 -3.42
N ASP A 180 -15.58 -1.32 -4.49
CA ASP A 180 -14.17 -1.02 -4.79
C ASP A 180 -13.66 0.14 -3.94
N ALA A 181 -12.59 -0.11 -3.17
CA ALA A 181 -11.90 0.85 -2.32
C ALA A 181 -10.40 1.03 -2.68
N GLU A 182 -9.97 0.55 -3.86
CA GLU A 182 -8.57 0.60 -4.32
C GLU A 182 -7.99 2.02 -4.22
N TYR A 183 -8.71 3.01 -4.73
CA TYR A 183 -8.32 4.43 -4.66
C TYR A 183 -8.18 4.94 -3.22
N ALA A 184 -9.03 4.47 -2.31
CA ALA A 184 -9.01 4.89 -0.93
C ALA A 184 -7.74 4.43 -0.21
N PHE A 185 -7.29 3.20 -0.43
CA PHE A 185 -6.09 2.68 0.23
C PHE A 185 -4.81 3.27 -0.36
N ILE A 186 -4.76 3.45 -1.68
CA ILE A 186 -3.63 4.06 -2.38
C ILE A 186 -3.44 5.52 -1.93
N PHE A 187 -4.51 6.32 -1.93
CA PHE A 187 -4.41 7.77 -1.74
C PHE A 187 -4.80 8.27 -0.33
N GLY A 188 -5.54 7.48 0.45
CA GLY A 188 -6.00 7.85 1.79
C GLY A 188 -4.85 8.09 2.76
N VAL A 189 -3.83 7.20 2.73
CA VAL A 189 -2.62 7.33 3.55
C VAL A 189 -1.88 8.63 3.24
N THR A 190 -1.72 8.94 1.94
CA THR A 190 -1.04 10.17 1.50
C THR A 190 -1.75 11.41 2.02
N ARG A 191 -3.08 11.44 1.96
CA ARG A 191 -3.85 12.63 2.29
C ARG A 191 -3.98 12.85 3.79
N ASN A 192 -4.29 11.81 4.56
CA ASN A 192 -4.66 11.97 5.97
C ASN A 192 -3.95 11.03 6.95
N GLY A 193 -3.07 10.15 6.46
CA GLY A 193 -2.34 9.21 7.30
C GLY A 193 -3.22 8.11 7.87
N ILE A 194 -2.61 7.29 8.73
CA ILE A 194 -3.23 6.14 9.39
C ILE A 194 -3.61 6.55 10.81
N VAL A 195 -4.82 6.17 11.23
CA VAL A 195 -5.38 6.45 12.56
C VAL A 195 -5.67 5.13 13.27
N ASP A 196 -5.54 5.11 14.59
CA ASP A 196 -5.91 3.95 15.42
C ASP A 196 -7.44 3.72 15.37
N LYS A 197 -7.87 2.47 15.25
CA LYS A 197 -9.28 2.08 15.31
C LYS A 197 -9.97 2.45 16.62
N LYS A 198 -9.23 2.65 17.72
CA LYS A 198 -9.78 3.20 18.97
C LYS A 198 -10.32 4.63 18.80
N CYS A 199 -9.72 5.41 17.90
CA CYS A 199 -10.19 6.75 17.56
C CYS A 199 -11.32 6.71 16.53
N VAL A 200 -11.17 5.88 15.49
CA VAL A 200 -12.18 5.69 14.43
C VAL A 200 -12.41 4.20 14.20
N PRO A 201 -13.46 3.59 14.78
CA PRO A 201 -13.70 2.16 14.65
C PRO A 201 -13.92 1.70 13.21
N ASN A 202 -13.52 0.46 12.93
CA ASN A 202 -13.73 -0.18 11.62
C ASN A 202 -15.16 -0.75 11.43
N THR A 203 -16.09 -0.41 12.32
CA THR A 203 -17.48 -0.91 12.29
C THR A 203 -18.38 -0.18 11.30
N GLY A 204 -17.85 0.85 10.61
CA GLY A 204 -18.59 1.64 9.64
C GLY A 204 -17.78 2.83 9.13
N ILE A 205 -18.22 3.42 8.02
CA ILE A 205 -17.60 4.62 7.47
C ILE A 205 -17.93 5.83 8.38
N PRO A 206 -16.92 6.53 8.92
CA PRO A 206 -17.18 7.66 9.82
C PRO A 206 -17.85 8.82 9.08
N ALA A 207 -18.72 9.55 9.79
CA ALA A 207 -19.37 10.73 9.23
C ALA A 207 -18.36 11.85 8.90
N GLU A 208 -17.32 11.99 9.73
CA GLU A 208 -16.29 13.02 9.60
C GLU A 208 -14.89 12.40 9.52
N ALA A 209 -14.01 13.07 8.78
CA ALA A 209 -12.74 12.49 8.36
C ALA A 209 -11.55 12.87 9.25
N ALA A 210 -11.67 13.93 10.06
CA ALA A 210 -10.56 14.57 10.79
C ALA A 210 -10.82 14.69 12.30
N LYS A 211 -11.62 13.81 12.88
CA LYS A 211 -11.85 13.70 14.33
C LYS A 211 -12.07 12.25 14.74
N CYS A 212 -11.84 11.95 16.01
CA CYS A 212 -12.27 10.67 16.55
C CYS A 212 -13.80 10.63 16.65
N THR A 213 -14.36 9.43 16.49
CA THR A 213 -15.76 9.14 16.83
C THR A 213 -15.90 8.68 18.28
N THR A 214 -14.80 8.66 19.02
CA THR A 214 -14.67 8.32 20.44
C THR A 214 -14.03 9.48 21.20
N ASP A 215 -13.87 9.34 22.52
CA ASP A 215 -13.21 10.34 23.38
C ASP A 215 -11.67 10.35 23.24
N GLU A 216 -11.13 9.55 22.33
CA GLU A 216 -9.69 9.50 22.06
C GLU A 216 -9.19 10.80 21.43
N LYS A 217 -7.88 11.03 21.59
CA LYS A 217 -7.22 12.16 20.92
C LYS A 217 -6.93 11.80 19.47
N TYR A 218 -7.48 12.60 18.54
CA TYR A 218 -7.19 12.42 17.13
C TYR A 218 -5.68 12.58 16.86
N LYS A 219 -5.10 11.55 16.27
CA LYS A 219 -3.71 11.55 15.81
C LYS A 219 -3.59 10.68 14.58
N ALA A 220 -3.10 11.29 13.51
CA ALA A 220 -2.76 10.60 12.28
C ALA A 220 -1.25 10.39 12.20
N TYR A 221 -0.86 9.18 11.82
CA TYR A 221 0.51 8.73 11.60
C TYR A 221 0.80 8.61 10.11
N LEU A 222 2.07 8.74 9.73
CA LEU A 222 2.51 8.56 8.34
C LEU A 222 1.75 9.45 7.33
N LYS A 223 1.24 10.60 7.76
CA LYS A 223 0.58 11.54 6.86
C LYS A 223 1.56 12.02 5.78
N GLY A 224 1.17 11.89 4.52
CA GLY A 224 2.03 12.20 3.37
C GLY A 224 2.92 11.04 2.90
N TYR A 225 2.90 9.90 3.59
CA TYR A 225 3.49 8.66 3.08
C TYR A 225 2.64 8.13 1.93
N ARG A 226 3.29 7.37 1.05
CA ARG A 226 2.68 6.82 -0.16
C ARG A 226 2.77 5.30 -0.12
N LEU A 227 1.83 4.66 -0.81
CA LEU A 227 1.96 3.26 -1.17
C LEU A 227 2.86 3.16 -2.40
N GLY A 228 4.00 2.52 -2.23
CA GLY A 228 4.95 2.20 -3.29
C GLY A 228 4.75 0.77 -3.77
N GLN A 229 5.13 0.55 -5.01
CA GLN A 229 5.19 -0.74 -5.69
C GLN A 229 6.63 -1.05 -6.01
N PHE A 230 7.01 -2.31 -5.90
CA PHE A 230 8.33 -2.77 -6.28
C PHE A 230 8.26 -4.08 -7.05
N GLU A 231 9.33 -4.34 -7.79
CA GLU A 231 9.64 -5.63 -8.37
C GLU A 231 11.12 -5.86 -8.12
N GLY A 232 11.51 -6.99 -7.53
CA GLY A 232 12.92 -7.18 -7.16
C GLY A 232 13.24 -8.56 -6.62
N ASP A 233 14.52 -8.78 -6.30
CA ASP A 233 14.99 -10.04 -5.73
C ASP A 233 15.06 -9.97 -4.18
N ALA A 234 15.63 -11.00 -3.55
CA ALA A 234 15.79 -11.05 -2.10
C ALA A 234 16.58 -9.85 -1.54
N ASN A 235 17.56 -9.32 -2.27
CA ASN A 235 18.32 -8.15 -1.82
C ASN A 235 17.48 -6.88 -1.88
N THR A 236 16.64 -6.74 -2.92
CA THR A 236 15.64 -5.67 -2.97
C THR A 236 14.74 -5.73 -1.75
N LEU A 237 14.19 -6.91 -1.43
CA LEU A 237 13.28 -7.10 -0.31
C LEU A 237 13.94 -6.77 1.04
N LYS A 238 15.17 -7.23 1.26
CA LYS A 238 15.96 -6.84 2.45
C LYS A 238 16.19 -5.34 2.54
N SER A 239 16.50 -4.68 1.42
CA SER A 239 16.73 -3.23 1.40
C SER A 239 15.46 -2.43 1.69
N LEU A 240 14.30 -2.91 1.21
CA LEU A 240 12.99 -2.34 1.57
C LEU A 240 12.72 -2.51 3.07
N LEU A 241 12.92 -3.71 3.60
CA LEU A 241 12.66 -4.04 5.01
C LEU A 241 13.42 -3.12 5.98
N VAL A 242 14.71 -2.87 5.73
CA VAL A 242 15.54 -2.04 6.62
C VAL A 242 15.32 -0.53 6.46
N ARG A 243 14.68 -0.07 5.37
CA ARG A 243 14.46 1.37 5.08
C ARG A 243 13.02 1.83 5.26
N PHE A 244 12.05 0.93 5.13
CA PHE A 244 10.62 1.26 5.17
C PHE A 244 9.83 0.42 6.18
N GLY A 245 10.42 -0.66 6.68
CA GLY A 245 9.76 -1.57 7.61
C GLY A 245 9.04 -2.67 6.84
N PRO A 246 7.80 -3.04 7.20
CA PRO A 246 7.15 -4.21 6.63
C PRO A 246 6.91 -4.04 5.12
N VAL A 247 6.97 -5.16 4.39
CA VAL A 247 6.75 -5.20 2.95
C VAL A 247 5.64 -6.20 2.65
N HIS A 248 4.65 -5.78 1.87
CA HIS A 248 3.55 -6.63 1.44
C HIS A 248 3.92 -7.35 0.15
N VAL A 249 3.71 -8.67 0.09
CA VAL A 249 3.89 -9.48 -1.12
C VAL A 249 2.79 -10.53 -1.17
N GLY A 250 1.98 -10.54 -2.23
CA GLY A 250 0.83 -11.43 -2.33
C GLY A 250 -0.25 -11.08 -1.30
N ALA A 251 -0.47 -11.95 -0.32
CA ALA A 251 -1.38 -11.72 0.81
C ALA A 251 -0.63 -11.62 2.17
N ASN A 252 0.70 -11.69 2.13
CA ASN A 252 1.53 -11.76 3.33
C ASN A 252 2.29 -10.46 3.57
N VAL A 253 2.60 -10.20 4.84
CA VAL A 253 3.45 -9.07 5.23
C VAL A 253 4.79 -9.58 5.74
N PHE A 254 5.85 -9.29 5.02
CA PHE A 254 7.22 -9.60 5.37
C PHE A 254 7.66 -8.63 6.46
N ILE A 255 8.13 -9.16 7.58
CA ILE A 255 8.51 -8.38 8.77
C ILE A 255 9.97 -8.59 9.19
N GLY A 256 10.68 -9.48 8.50
CA GLY A 256 12.06 -9.80 8.79
C GLY A 256 12.60 -10.97 7.96
N TRP A 257 13.82 -11.38 8.30
CA TRP A 257 14.44 -12.60 7.80
C TRP A 257 15.42 -13.16 8.82
N GLU A 258 15.75 -14.43 8.65
CA GLU A 258 16.93 -15.03 9.24
C GLU A 258 17.63 -15.95 8.24
N GLN A 259 18.89 -16.27 8.48
CA GLN A 259 19.65 -17.21 7.66
C GLN A 259 19.79 -18.55 8.36
N GLU A 260 19.56 -19.62 7.60
CA GLU A 260 19.88 -20.98 8.02
C GLU A 260 21.39 -21.25 7.96
N ALA A 261 21.81 -22.43 8.45
CA ALA A 261 23.23 -22.81 8.55
C ALA A 261 23.98 -22.81 7.20
N ASP A 262 23.27 -22.94 6.08
CA ASP A 262 23.81 -22.90 4.71
C ASP A 262 23.66 -21.54 4.02
N LYS A 263 23.33 -20.48 4.78
CA LYS A 263 23.11 -19.10 4.32
C LYS A 263 21.91 -18.91 3.38
N LYS A 264 20.96 -19.83 3.42
CA LYS A 264 19.66 -19.62 2.78
C LYS A 264 18.80 -18.69 3.63
N ASP A 265 18.13 -17.77 2.96
CA ASP A 265 17.24 -16.82 3.61
C ASP A 265 15.91 -17.50 3.93
N VAL A 266 15.47 -17.36 5.18
CA VAL A 266 14.12 -17.67 5.64
C VAL A 266 13.43 -16.36 5.94
N TRP A 267 12.35 -16.08 5.23
CA TRP A 267 11.53 -14.92 5.48
C TRP A 267 10.70 -15.11 6.73
N ILE A 268 10.58 -14.04 7.51
CA ILE A 268 9.64 -13.98 8.62
C ILE A 268 8.44 -13.16 8.18
N LEU A 269 7.29 -13.82 8.16
CA LEU A 269 6.02 -13.23 7.75
C LEU A 269 5.12 -13.02 8.97
N ALA A 270 4.36 -11.93 8.93
CA ALA A 270 3.07 -11.82 9.58
C ALA A 270 2.01 -12.24 8.55
N ALA A 271 1.55 -13.48 8.63
CA ALA A 271 0.62 -14.09 7.68
C ALA A 271 -0.80 -14.15 8.28
N PRO A 272 -1.86 -13.84 7.50
CA PRO A 272 -3.23 -14.09 7.95
C PRO A 272 -3.41 -15.57 8.33
N GLU A 273 -4.01 -15.81 9.49
CA GLU A 273 -4.29 -17.16 9.95
C GLU A 273 -5.69 -17.63 9.51
N TYR A 274 -5.79 -18.94 9.30
CA TYR A 274 -7.01 -19.60 8.86
C TYR A 274 -7.25 -20.85 9.70
N THR A 275 -8.51 -21.16 9.95
CA THR A 275 -8.96 -22.47 10.44
C THR A 275 -9.50 -23.31 9.29
N GLY A 276 -9.49 -24.64 9.42
CA GLY A 276 -9.91 -25.55 8.34
C GLY A 276 -8.81 -25.81 7.30
N GLU A 277 -9.14 -26.58 6.28
CA GLU A 277 -8.20 -27.02 5.23
C GLU A 277 -8.77 -26.78 3.83
N GLY A 278 -7.88 -26.64 2.84
CA GLY A 278 -8.27 -26.49 1.43
C GLY A 278 -9.19 -25.29 1.18
N LEU A 279 -10.33 -25.54 0.52
CA LEU A 279 -11.33 -24.52 0.17
C LEU A 279 -12.25 -24.15 1.35
N ASP A 280 -12.24 -24.93 2.44
CA ASP A 280 -13.07 -24.69 3.62
C ASP A 280 -12.35 -23.82 4.66
N ARG A 281 -11.28 -23.12 4.25
CA ARG A 281 -10.52 -22.24 5.12
C ARG A 281 -11.37 -21.04 5.54
N THR A 282 -11.44 -20.81 6.84
CA THR A 282 -12.11 -19.64 7.43
C THR A 282 -11.06 -18.72 8.05
N PRO A 283 -11.01 -17.43 7.65
CA PRO A 283 -10.08 -16.47 8.24
C PRO A 283 -10.36 -16.31 9.73
N THR A 284 -9.31 -16.37 10.55
CA THR A 284 -9.40 -16.04 11.98
C THR A 284 -9.31 -14.53 12.23
N TYR A 285 -8.93 -13.78 11.19
CA TYR A 285 -8.60 -12.37 11.24
C TYR A 285 -7.52 -12.04 12.28
N THR A 286 -6.57 -12.96 12.49
CA THR A 286 -5.32 -12.78 13.25
C THR A 286 -4.10 -12.87 12.32
N TYR A 287 -2.98 -12.25 12.71
CA TYR A 287 -1.69 -12.43 12.03
C TYR A 287 -0.78 -13.32 12.85
N GLY A 288 -0.32 -14.41 12.24
CA GLY A 288 0.59 -15.38 12.84
C GLY A 288 2.03 -15.23 12.35
N TRP A 289 2.97 -15.67 13.18
CA TRP A 289 4.38 -15.77 12.83
C TRP A 289 4.61 -16.97 11.93
N MET A 290 5.04 -16.74 10.70
CA MET A 290 5.29 -17.80 9.72
C MET A 290 6.70 -17.65 9.12
N PRO A 291 7.66 -18.52 9.51
CA PRO A 291 8.93 -18.61 8.82
C PRO A 291 8.74 -19.38 7.51
N VAL A 292 9.27 -18.85 6.39
CA VAL A 292 9.18 -19.48 5.06
C VAL A 292 10.52 -19.39 4.35
N PRO A 293 11.13 -20.51 3.93
CA PRO A 293 12.31 -20.49 3.08
C PRO A 293 12.07 -19.68 1.80
N ALA A 294 13.03 -18.83 1.41
CA ALA A 294 12.87 -17.92 0.27
C ALA A 294 12.58 -18.67 -1.05
N GLU A 295 13.19 -19.84 -1.24
CA GLU A 295 12.97 -20.72 -2.39
C GLU A 295 11.56 -21.33 -2.43
N GLU A 296 10.96 -21.59 -1.28
CA GLU A 296 9.60 -22.13 -1.19
C GLU A 296 8.57 -21.03 -1.48
N TYR A 297 8.83 -19.80 -1.05
CA TYR A 297 7.92 -18.68 -1.26
C TYR A 297 7.78 -18.31 -2.74
N LEU A 298 8.89 -18.22 -3.46
CA LEU A 298 8.89 -17.88 -4.88
C LEU A 298 8.53 -19.07 -5.77
N GLY A 299 8.73 -20.31 -5.31
CA GLY A 299 8.59 -21.49 -6.14
C GLY A 299 9.54 -21.45 -7.34
N ALA A 300 8.99 -21.39 -8.55
CA ALA A 300 9.78 -21.27 -9.79
C ALA A 300 10.14 -19.82 -10.15
N GLU A 301 9.53 -18.84 -9.49
CA GLU A 301 9.79 -17.43 -9.72
C GLU A 301 11.13 -17.01 -9.09
N THR A 302 11.67 -15.89 -9.54
CA THR A 302 12.93 -15.32 -9.00
C THR A 302 12.76 -13.89 -8.49
N THR A 303 11.54 -13.37 -8.57
CA THR A 303 11.24 -11.96 -8.40
C THR A 303 10.00 -11.79 -7.54
N TYR A 304 10.13 -11.00 -6.48
CA TYR A 304 9.04 -10.54 -5.64
C TYR A 304 8.38 -9.33 -6.29
N TYR A 305 7.05 -9.27 -6.20
CA TYR A 305 6.26 -8.10 -6.55
C TYR A 305 5.33 -7.79 -5.39
N GLY A 306 5.25 -6.52 -5.00
CA GLY A 306 4.55 -6.15 -3.80
C GLY A 306 4.47 -4.66 -3.57
N PHE A 307 4.08 -4.31 -2.34
CA PHE A 307 3.86 -2.95 -1.92
C PHE A 307 4.54 -2.62 -0.60
N GLU A 308 4.85 -1.35 -0.40
CA GLU A 308 5.38 -0.83 0.86
C GLU A 308 4.86 0.57 1.14
N VAL A 309 4.84 0.97 2.42
CA VAL A 309 4.51 2.34 2.80
C VAL A 309 5.80 3.11 3.00
N PHE A 310 6.03 4.13 2.19
CA PHE A 310 7.26 4.91 2.21
C PHE A 310 7.01 6.42 2.24
N ASN A 311 8.00 7.19 2.70
CA ASN A 311 7.88 8.64 2.72
C ASN A 311 8.02 9.21 1.29
N GLY A 312 6.95 9.81 0.75
CA GLY A 312 6.97 10.39 -0.60
C GLY A 312 7.94 11.57 -0.76
N VAL A 313 8.38 12.18 0.34
CA VAL A 313 9.43 13.21 0.34
C VAL A 313 10.76 12.53 0.65
N SER A 314 11.50 12.15 -0.39
CA SER A 314 12.89 11.71 -0.22
C SER A 314 13.68 12.84 0.46
N VAL A 315 14.48 12.49 1.47
CA VAL A 315 15.27 13.42 2.28
C VAL A 315 16.48 13.95 1.50
N ILE A 316 16.31 14.36 0.24
CA ILE A 316 17.23 15.24 -0.46
C ILE A 316 16.97 16.69 0.03
N ARG A 317 16.97 16.87 1.36
CA ARG A 317 17.03 18.19 2.03
C ARG A 317 18.39 18.34 2.70
N ALA A 318 19.47 18.20 1.93
CA ALA A 318 20.82 18.43 2.46
C ALA A 318 21.79 19.16 1.51
N ALA A 319 21.38 19.60 0.31
CA ALA A 319 22.28 20.34 -0.59
C ALA A 319 21.81 21.78 -0.91
N LEU A 320 20.50 22.06 -0.91
CA LEU A 320 19.99 23.41 -1.25
C LEU A 320 20.16 24.43 -0.11
N GLY A 321 20.16 24.00 1.15
CA GLY A 321 20.42 24.87 2.30
C GLY A 321 21.89 25.33 2.38
N LEU A 322 22.83 24.52 1.89
CA LEU A 322 24.25 24.89 1.83
C LEU A 322 24.52 25.90 0.71
N LEU A 323 23.83 25.80 -0.43
CA LEU A 323 23.96 26.77 -1.53
C LEU A 323 23.39 28.15 -1.15
N ALA A 324 22.28 28.21 -0.41
CA ALA A 324 21.76 29.48 0.10
C ALA A 324 22.70 30.13 1.14
N ALA A 325 23.34 29.33 2.02
CA ALA A 325 24.30 29.86 2.98
C ALA A 325 25.61 30.32 2.32
N VAL A 326 26.13 29.58 1.33
CA VAL A 326 27.40 29.92 0.67
C VAL A 326 27.27 31.08 -0.33
N LEU A 327 26.10 31.28 -0.95
CA LEU A 327 25.89 32.38 -1.92
C LEU A 327 25.36 33.67 -1.29
N VAL A 328 24.65 33.62 -0.16
CA VAL A 328 24.05 34.82 0.45
C VAL A 328 24.99 35.50 1.45
N LEU A 329 25.87 34.76 2.14
CA LEU A 329 26.82 35.33 3.11
C LEU A 329 27.86 36.30 2.50
N PRO A 330 28.41 36.07 1.28
CA PRO A 330 29.34 37.03 0.67
C PRO A 330 28.65 38.30 0.15
N ALA A 331 27.35 38.26 -0.14
CA ALA A 331 26.59 39.39 -0.69
C ALA A 331 26.06 40.36 0.39
N LEU A 332 26.08 39.96 1.67
CA LEU A 332 25.70 40.80 2.81
C LEU A 332 26.90 41.47 3.51
N LEU A 333 28.11 41.27 2.99
CA LEU A 333 29.37 41.83 3.50
C LEU A 333 29.95 42.93 2.59
N LEU A 334 29.19 43.43 1.62
CA LEU A 334 29.48 44.60 0.78
C LEU A 334 28.45 45.72 1.06
#